data_AF-A0AA96IP87-F1
#
_entry.id   AF-A0AA96IP87-F1
#
_cell.length_a   1.000
_cell.length_b   1.000
_cell.length_c   1.000
_cell.angle_alpha   90.00
_cell.angle_beta   90.00
_cell.angle_gamma   90.00
#
_symmetry.space_group_name_H-M   'P 1'
#
loop_
_entity.id
_entity.type
_entity.pdbx_description
1 polymer ?
#
loop_
_entity_poly.entity_id
_entity_poly.type
_entity_poly.pdbx_seq_one_letter_code
_entity_poly.pdbx_strand_id
1 'polypeptide(L)'
;MMPTAFKRLHLGHPAHLIVGLTLWSIWFVAVYGGLSVACAVAPPAPDQGSLTGLNLGLGLVSVATTVLLFWLAWAGWKVGRELTGRPRFNALVSAGLYFFSAFGVVFTGMPIIGVPPCL
;
A
#
# COMPACT_ATOMS: atom_id res chain seq x y z
N MET A 1 19.96 -18.33 -3.61
CA MET A 1 20.45 -17.46 -2.51
C MET A 1 19.28 -16.60 -2.04
N MET A 2 18.71 -16.87 -0.87
CA MET A 2 17.65 -16.06 -0.28
C MET A 2 18.26 -14.78 0.33
N PRO A 3 17.78 -13.57 -0.03
CA PRO A 3 18.16 -12.36 0.66
C PRO A 3 17.91 -12.51 2.17
N THR A 4 18.92 -12.23 2.98
CA THR A 4 18.93 -12.29 4.44
C THR A 4 17.77 -11.51 5.09
N ALA A 5 17.21 -10.52 4.38
CA ALA A 5 16.03 -9.77 4.78
C ALA A 5 14.76 -10.65 4.96
N PHE A 6 14.50 -11.59 4.05
CA PHE A 6 13.29 -12.43 4.11
C PHE A 6 13.30 -13.45 5.24
N LYS A 7 14.51 -13.88 5.66
CA LYS A 7 14.69 -14.80 6.78
C LYS A 7 14.42 -14.12 8.13
N ARG A 8 14.72 -12.82 8.24
CA ARG A 8 14.43 -12.01 9.46
C ARG A 8 12.95 -11.68 9.60
N LEU A 9 12.22 -11.55 8.50
CA LEU A 9 10.81 -11.15 8.55
C LEU A 9 9.86 -12.28 8.99
N HIS A 10 10.31 -13.55 9.09
CA HIS A 10 9.45 -14.69 9.46
C HIS A 10 8.09 -14.69 8.73
N LEU A 11 8.10 -14.63 7.39
CA LEU A 11 6.90 -14.55 6.54
C LEU A 11 5.89 -15.72 6.70
N GLY A 12 6.22 -16.77 7.45
CA GLY A 12 5.28 -17.83 7.86
C GLY A 12 4.53 -17.54 9.18
N HIS A 13 4.81 -16.43 9.84
CA HIS A 13 4.18 -16.03 11.09
C HIS A 13 2.76 -15.52 10.85
N PRO A 14 1.76 -15.93 11.64
CA PRO A 14 0.35 -15.54 11.44
C PRO A 14 0.11 -14.03 11.54
N ALA A 15 1.03 -13.27 12.15
CA ALA A 15 0.94 -11.80 12.20
C ALA A 15 0.84 -11.15 10.81
N HIS A 16 1.46 -11.74 9.77
CA HIS A 16 1.39 -11.19 8.42
C HIS A 16 -0.01 -11.22 7.81
N LEU A 17 -0.95 -11.98 8.38
CA LEU A 17 -2.34 -12.00 7.96
C LEU A 17 -3.04 -10.65 8.17
N ILE A 18 -2.63 -9.88 9.18
CA ILE A 18 -3.27 -8.58 9.46
C ILE A 18 -2.45 -7.39 8.94
N VAL A 19 -1.17 -7.59 8.65
CA VAL A 19 -0.26 -6.49 8.27
C VAL A 19 -0.67 -5.85 6.94
N GLY A 20 -1.09 -6.64 5.95
CA GLY A 20 -1.50 -6.09 4.64
C GLY A 20 -2.65 -5.10 4.77
N LEU A 21 -3.71 -5.52 5.45
CA LEU A 21 -4.88 -4.67 5.71
C LEU A 21 -4.52 -3.46 6.58
N THR A 22 -3.66 -3.65 7.58
CA THR A 22 -3.22 -2.56 8.48
C THR A 22 -2.46 -1.48 7.71
N LEU A 23 -1.51 -1.87 6.85
CA LEU A 23 -0.75 -0.95 6.01
C LEU A 23 -1.67 -0.20 5.04
N TRP A 24 -2.64 -0.90 4.44
CA TRP A 24 -3.65 -0.28 3.61
C TRP A 24 -4.49 0.74 4.37
N SER A 25 -4.96 0.41 5.58
CA SER A 25 -5.73 1.33 6.42
C SER A 25 -4.92 2.56 6.85
N ILE A 26 -3.65 2.39 7.21
CA ILE A 26 -2.76 3.52 7.54
C ILE A 26 -2.60 4.43 6.33
N TRP A 27 -2.34 3.86 5.15
CA TRP A 27 -2.25 4.62 3.91
C TRP A 27 -3.55 5.36 3.60
N PHE A 28 -4.70 4.70 3.75
CA PHE A 28 -6.02 5.30 3.52
C PHE A 28 -6.24 6.52 4.41
N VAL A 29 -6.01 6.40 5.71
CA VAL A 29 -6.15 7.52 6.66
C VAL A 29 -5.17 8.65 6.33
N ALA A 30 -3.92 8.33 5.99
CA ALA A 30 -2.91 9.32 5.66
C ALA A 30 -3.27 10.10 4.38
N VAL A 31 -3.70 9.42 3.32
CA VAL A 31 -4.02 10.05 2.04
C VAL A 31 -5.31 10.87 2.12
N TYR A 32 -6.41 10.26 2.55
CA TYR A 32 -7.70 10.94 2.59
C TYR A 32 -7.77 11.98 3.71
N GLY A 33 -7.24 11.66 4.90
CA GLY A 33 -7.15 12.63 5.99
C GLY A 33 -6.19 13.78 5.66
N GLY A 34 -5.03 13.48 5.08
CA GLY A 34 -4.08 14.49 4.62
C GLY A 34 -4.68 15.41 3.55
N LEU A 35 -5.42 14.85 2.58
CA LEU A 35 -6.16 15.60 1.58
C LEU A 35 -7.19 16.53 2.23
N SER A 36 -8.02 16.02 3.15
CA SER A 36 -9.04 16.85 3.84
C SER A 36 -8.43 18.00 4.62
N VAL A 37 -7.33 17.76 5.36
CA VAL A 37 -6.63 18.82 6.11
C VAL A 37 -5.98 19.83 5.18
N ALA A 38 -5.32 19.36 4.11
CA ALA A 38 -4.67 20.24 3.15
C ALA A 38 -5.68 21.14 2.43
N CYS A 39 -6.83 20.59 2.00
CA CYS A 39 -7.91 21.37 1.40
C CYS A 39 -8.52 22.39 2.38
N ALA A 40 -8.59 22.09 3.68
CA ALA A 40 -9.13 23.01 4.68
C ALA A 40 -8.16 24.15 5.06
N VAL A 41 -6.85 23.88 5.08
CA VAL A 41 -5.83 24.84 5.55
C VAL A 41 -5.26 25.68 4.41
N ALA A 42 -5.02 25.06 3.24
CA ALA A 42 -4.37 25.71 2.10
C ALA A 42 -4.99 25.18 0.79
N PRO A 43 -6.23 25.59 0.48
CA PRO A 43 -6.87 25.17 -0.76
C PRO A 43 -6.02 25.62 -1.96
N PRO A 44 -5.63 24.71 -2.86
CA PRO A 44 -4.95 25.08 -4.10
C PRO A 44 -5.89 25.94 -4.95
N ALA A 45 -5.30 26.85 -5.72
CA ALA A 45 -6.08 27.75 -6.57
C ALA A 45 -6.91 26.93 -7.58
N PRO A 46 -8.20 27.26 -7.80
CA PRO A 46 -9.12 26.44 -8.59
C PRO A 46 -8.77 26.30 -10.08
N ASP A 47 -7.82 27.10 -10.56
CA ASP A 47 -7.21 27.05 -11.88
C ASP A 47 -6.01 26.07 -11.98
N GLN A 48 -5.45 25.65 -10.85
CA GLN A 48 -4.50 24.55 -10.79
C GLN A 48 -5.29 23.24 -10.92
N GLY A 49 -5.26 22.62 -12.10
CA GLY A 49 -5.86 21.31 -12.35
C GLY A 49 -5.30 20.17 -11.48
N SER A 50 -5.30 18.92 -11.97
CA SER A 50 -4.91 17.76 -11.14
C SER A 50 -3.42 17.69 -10.76
N LEU A 51 -2.54 18.51 -11.35
CA LEU A 51 -1.09 18.50 -11.08
C LEU A 51 -0.69 19.56 -10.03
N THR A 52 -1.15 19.36 -8.80
CA THR A 52 -0.71 20.16 -7.64
C THR A 52 0.42 19.46 -6.88
N GLY A 53 1.21 20.21 -6.12
CA GLY A 53 2.19 19.63 -5.20
C GLY A 53 1.57 18.67 -4.17
N LEU A 54 0.30 18.89 -3.83
CA LEU A 54 -0.50 18.00 -2.98
C LEU A 54 -0.75 16.65 -3.67
N ASN A 55 -1.28 16.65 -4.90
CA ASN A 55 -1.50 15.41 -5.66
C ASN A 55 -0.19 14.67 -5.97
N LEU A 56 0.91 15.40 -6.21
CA LEU A 56 2.23 14.77 -6.34
C LEU A 56 2.67 14.07 -5.04
N GLY A 57 2.51 14.72 -3.88
CA GLY A 57 2.84 14.12 -2.59
C GLY A 57 1.99 12.90 -2.27
N LEU A 58 0.67 13.01 -2.44
CA LEU A 58 -0.27 11.91 -2.23
C LEU A 58 -0.03 10.76 -3.22
N GLY A 59 0.28 11.10 -4.48
CA GLY A 59 0.65 10.15 -5.52
C GLY A 59 1.93 9.39 -5.16
N LEU A 60 2.98 10.08 -4.71
CA LEU A 60 4.25 9.44 -4.30
C LEU A 60 4.04 8.49 -3.11
N VAL A 61 3.29 8.89 -2.09
CA VAL A 61 2.95 8.02 -0.95
C VAL A 61 2.18 6.78 -1.41
N SER A 62 1.28 6.94 -2.36
CA SER A 62 0.49 5.83 -2.94
C SER A 62 1.35 4.88 -3.77
N VAL A 63 2.26 5.41 -4.59
CA VAL A 63 3.24 4.61 -5.35
C VAL A 63 4.15 3.85 -4.40
N ALA A 64 4.72 4.52 -3.38
CA ALA A 64 5.59 3.88 -2.40
C ALA A 64 4.89 2.74 -1.66
N THR A 65 3.65 2.97 -1.22
CA THR A 65 2.83 1.95 -0.53
C THR A 65 2.51 0.78 -1.45
N THR A 66 2.14 1.05 -2.69
CA THR A 66 1.86 0.03 -3.71
C THR A 66 3.08 -0.85 -3.97
N VAL A 67 4.25 -0.23 -4.18
CA VAL A 67 5.52 -0.96 -4.39
C VAL A 67 5.87 -1.82 -3.18
N LEU A 68 5.73 -1.27 -1.97
CA LEU A 68 5.98 -2.01 -0.74
C LEU A 68 5.07 -3.24 -0.62
N LEU A 69 3.75 -3.07 -0.84
CA LEU A 69 2.77 -4.15 -0.74
C LEU A 69 2.99 -5.23 -1.82
N PHE A 70 3.25 -4.84 -3.08
CA PHE A 70 3.58 -5.80 -4.13
C PHE A 70 4.88 -6.55 -3.84
N TRP A 71 5.89 -5.86 -3.31
CA TRP A 71 7.15 -6.51 -2.93
C TRP A 71 6.94 -7.53 -1.80
N LEU A 72 6.14 -7.19 -0.78
CA LEU A 72 5.77 -8.11 0.29
C LEU A 72 4.93 -9.29 -0.22
N ALA A 73 4.00 -9.06 -1.15
CA ALA A 73 3.22 -10.10 -1.80
C ALA A 73 4.13 -11.09 -2.55
N TRP A 74 5.04 -10.56 -3.38
CA TRP A 74 6.01 -11.36 -4.13
C TRP A 74 6.94 -12.15 -3.20
N ALA A 75 7.43 -11.51 -2.13
CA ALA A 75 8.26 -12.15 -1.12
C ALA A 75 7.55 -13.29 -0.40
N GLY A 76 6.32 -13.05 0.06
CA GLY A 76 5.48 -14.05 0.72
C GLY A 76 5.16 -15.23 -0.20
N TRP A 77 4.88 -14.97 -1.47
CA TRP A 77 4.67 -16.01 -2.49
C TRP A 77 5.92 -16.87 -2.68
N LYS A 78 7.09 -16.24 -2.88
CA LYS A 78 8.35 -16.95 -3.09
C LYS A 78 8.71 -17.83 -1.89
N VAL A 79 8.60 -17.31 -0.67
CA VAL A 79 8.86 -18.07 0.57
C VAL A 79 7.82 -19.16 0.79
N GLY A 80 6.54 -18.88 0.53
CA GLY A 80 5.45 -19.86 0.67
C GLY A 80 5.60 -21.07 -0.25
N ARG A 81 6.26 -20.93 -1.41
CA ARG A 81 6.58 -22.06 -2.30
C ARG A 81 7.63 -23.00 -1.74
N GLU A 82 8.54 -22.51 -0.90
CA GLU A 82 9.64 -23.29 -0.32
C GLU A 82 9.28 -23.92 1.04
N LEU A 83 8.25 -23.39 1.72
CA LEU A 83 7.76 -23.92 2.98
C LEU A 83 6.78 -25.09 2.79
N THR A 84 6.64 -25.92 3.82
CA THR A 84 5.64 -26.99 3.90
C THR A 84 4.79 -26.85 5.17
N GLY A 85 3.55 -27.35 5.13
CA GLY A 85 2.64 -27.31 6.29
C GLY A 85 2.05 -25.93 6.60
N ARG A 86 1.77 -25.66 7.88
CA ARG A 86 1.12 -24.42 8.37
C ARG A 86 1.82 -23.12 7.95
N PRO A 87 3.16 -23.00 8.00
CA PRO A 87 3.86 -21.78 7.58
C PRO A 87 3.64 -21.42 6.10
N ARG A 88 3.44 -22.41 5.23
CA ARG A 88 3.12 -22.19 3.80
C ARG A 88 1.75 -21.56 3.63
N PHE A 89 0.74 -22.06 4.34
CA PHE A 89 -0.60 -21.48 4.30
C PHE A 89 -0.57 -20.01 4.73
N ASN A 90 0.05 -19.72 5.87
CA ASN A 90 0.19 -18.35 6.37
C ASN A 90 0.90 -17.43 5.36
N ALA A 91 2.01 -17.89 4.77
CA ALA A 91 2.77 -17.10 3.81
C ALA A 91 1.99 -16.83 2.50
N LEU A 92 1.29 -17.83 1.96
CA LEU A 92 0.51 -17.68 0.73
C LEU A 92 -0.76 -16.83 0.94
N VAL A 93 -1.47 -17.02 2.05
CA VAL A 93 -2.64 -16.20 2.38
C VAL A 93 -2.23 -14.76 2.63
N SER A 94 -1.14 -14.54 3.38
CA SER A 94 -0.60 -13.19 3.58
C SER A 94 -0.18 -12.55 2.26
N ALA A 95 0.45 -13.30 1.34
CA ALA A 95 0.79 -12.81 0.01
C ALA A 95 -0.45 -12.37 -0.78
N GLY A 96 -1.54 -13.14 -0.72
CA GLY A 96 -2.82 -12.76 -1.31
C GLY A 96 -3.40 -11.47 -0.70
N LEU A 97 -3.31 -11.33 0.63
CA LEU A 97 -3.79 -10.14 1.33
C LEU A 97 -2.97 -8.89 0.99
N TYR A 98 -1.63 -9.01 0.86
CA TYR A 98 -0.80 -7.91 0.38
C TYR A 98 -1.14 -7.51 -1.06
N PHE A 99 -1.39 -8.49 -1.93
CA PHE A 99 -1.81 -8.23 -3.31
C PHE A 99 -3.15 -7.51 -3.37
N PHE A 100 -4.15 -7.98 -2.62
CA PHE A 100 -5.46 -7.33 -2.56
C PHE A 100 -5.37 -5.92 -1.98
N SER A 101 -4.53 -5.73 -0.96
CA SER A 101 -4.25 -4.42 -0.37
C SER A 101 -3.60 -3.47 -1.38
N ALA A 102 -2.60 -3.95 -2.14
CA ALA A 102 -1.95 -3.17 -3.19
C ALA A 102 -2.95 -2.75 -4.27
N PHE A 103 -3.83 -3.67 -4.70
CA PHE A 103 -4.89 -3.36 -5.65
C PHE A 103 -5.87 -2.32 -5.08
N GLY A 104 -6.19 -2.44 -3.79
CA GLY A 104 -6.97 -1.44 -3.06
C GLY A 104 -6.33 -0.05 -3.14
N VAL A 105 -5.03 0.09 -2.89
CA VAL A 105 -4.30 1.38 -3.02
C VAL A 105 -4.39 1.93 -4.44
N VAL A 106 -4.11 1.11 -5.45
CA VAL A 106 -4.13 1.55 -6.85
C VAL A 106 -5.52 2.02 -7.28
N PHE A 107 -6.56 1.24 -6.94
CA PHE A 107 -7.93 1.54 -7.30
C PHE A 107 -8.46 2.80 -6.60
N THR A 108 -8.25 2.90 -5.28
CA THR A 108 -8.70 4.04 -4.48
C THR A 108 -7.87 5.31 -4.72
N GLY A 109 -6.60 5.16 -5.08
CA GLY A 109 -5.71 6.27 -5.44
C GLY A 109 -5.86 6.76 -6.88
N MET A 110 -6.54 6.02 -7.76
CA MET A 110 -6.76 6.41 -9.17
C MET A 110 -7.36 7.81 -9.36
N PRO A 111 -8.35 8.27 -8.55
CA PRO A 111 -8.92 9.61 -8.67
C PRO A 111 -7.90 10.75 -8.50
N ILE A 112 -6.78 10.52 -7.79
CA ILE A 112 -5.73 11.53 -7.56
C ILE A 112 -5.13 12.04 -8.88
N ILE A 113 -5.15 11.21 -9.93
CA ILE A 113 -4.54 11.54 -11.24
C ILE A 113 -5.49 12.42 -12.09
N GLY A 114 -6.80 12.18 -11.97
CA GLY A 114 -7.80 12.75 -12.89
C GLY A 114 -8.69 13.85 -12.31
N VAL A 115 -8.76 13.98 -10.98
CA VAL A 115 -9.68 14.90 -10.31
C VAL A 115 -8.89 15.99 -9.57
N PRO A 116 -9.32 17.26 -9.61
CA PRO A 116 -8.76 18.29 -8.76
C PRO A 116 -8.89 17.88 -7.27
N PRO A 117 -7.87 18.17 -6.44
CA PRO A 117 -7.77 17.65 -5.08
C PRO A 117 -8.88 18.15 -4.14
N CYS A 118 -9.40 19.35 -4.40
CA CYS A 118 -10.43 19.98 -3.61
C CYS A 118 -11.58 20.35 -4.56
N LEU A 119 -12.73 19.71 -4.34
CA LEU A 119 -14.01 20.09 -4.96
C LEU A 119 -14.76 21.03 -4.02
#